data_AF-A0A8I2G4F3-F1
#
_entry.id   AF-A0A8I2G4F3-F1
#
_cell.length_a   1.000
_cell.length_b   1.000
_cell.length_c   1.000
_cell.angle_alpha   90.00
_cell.angle_beta   90.00
_cell.angle_gamma   90.00
#
_symmetry.space_group_name_H-M   'P 1'
#
loop_
_entity.id
_entity.type
_entity.pdbx_description
1 polymer ?
#
loop_
_entity_poly.entity_id
_entity_poly.type
_entity_poly.pdbx_seq_one_letter_code
_entity_poly.pdbx_strand_id
1 'polypeptide(L)'
;MEYRRLYILVEGNDDERFVERIIKPEFEKKYHSVQVYRYAAQTPQKIENFIKSIIAMKANYMILTDIDHSPCVTHRKKLLKAKKIKNRLVGDDKIIVVIKEIESWYLAGLDQAALKKLGISYHDKGTDTLTKEQFDRLISAKYVSRIDFMQEILENFRLETAKQNNKSFKYFIRKQIPSAA
;
A
#
# COMPACT_ATOMS: atom_id res chain seq x y z
N MET A 1 11.55 -0.21 -27.82
CA MET A 1 11.09 0.31 -26.52
C MET A 1 11.83 -0.44 -25.43
N GLU A 2 12.37 0.24 -24.42
CA GLU A 2 13.02 -0.44 -23.30
C GLU A 2 11.96 -1.15 -22.44
N TYR A 3 12.20 -2.42 -22.13
CA TYR A 3 11.30 -3.21 -21.28
C TYR A 3 11.41 -2.74 -19.83
N ARG A 4 10.38 -2.05 -19.34
CA ARG A 4 10.34 -1.48 -17.99
C ARG A 4 9.63 -2.41 -17.01
N ARG A 5 10.36 -2.83 -15.96
CA ARG A 5 9.85 -3.66 -14.86
C ARG A 5 9.76 -2.83 -13.57
N LEU A 6 8.73 -3.09 -12.77
CA LEU A 6 8.56 -2.52 -11.44
C LEU A 6 8.36 -3.63 -10.40
N TYR A 7 9.05 -3.51 -9.28
CA TYR A 7 8.85 -4.33 -8.10
C TYR A 7 8.27 -3.49 -6.96
N ILE A 8 7.14 -3.92 -6.38
CA ILE A 8 6.51 -3.27 -5.23
C ILE A 8 6.71 -4.18 -4.02
N LEU A 9 7.58 -3.78 -3.11
CA LEU A 9 7.87 -4.52 -1.90
C LEU A 9 6.90 -4.08 -0.81
N VAL A 10 6.20 -5.03 -0.19
CA VAL A 10 5.16 -4.77 0.82
C VAL A 10 5.39 -5.58 2.10
N GLU A 11 4.77 -5.19 3.21
CA GLU A 11 4.99 -5.84 4.50
C GLU A 11 4.28 -7.20 4.58
N GLY A 12 2.96 -7.23 4.42
CA GLY A 12 2.13 -8.39 4.68
C GLY A 12 1.16 -8.74 3.56
N ASN A 13 0.25 -9.67 3.88
CA ASN A 13 -0.75 -10.19 2.94
C ASN A 13 -1.81 -9.14 2.59
N ASP A 14 -2.15 -8.28 3.55
CA ASP A 14 -3.18 -7.25 3.39
C ASP A 14 -2.71 -6.16 2.43
N ASP A 15 -1.44 -5.76 2.56
CA ASP A 15 -0.76 -4.86 1.63
C ASP A 15 -0.67 -5.47 0.24
N GLU A 16 -0.24 -6.73 0.15
CA GLU A 16 -0.12 -7.46 -1.12
C GLU A 16 -1.47 -7.49 -1.86
N ARG A 17 -2.55 -7.85 -1.16
CA ARG A 17 -3.90 -7.88 -1.75
C ARG A 17 -4.33 -6.50 -2.25
N PHE A 18 -4.11 -5.45 -1.46
CA PHE A 18 -4.46 -4.09 -1.86
C PHE A 18 -3.66 -3.65 -3.08
N VAL A 19 -2.35 -3.89 -3.06
CA VAL A 19 -1.45 -3.50 -4.14
C VAL A 19 -1.79 -4.27 -5.40
N GLU A 20 -1.92 -5.59 -5.35
CA GLU A 20 -2.29 -6.42 -6.50
C GLU A 20 -3.61 -5.98 -7.13
N ARG A 21 -4.62 -5.63 -6.32
CA ARG A 21 -5.97 -5.33 -6.82
C ARG A 21 -6.17 -3.89 -7.28
N ILE A 22 -5.57 -2.92 -6.59
CA ILE A 22 -5.83 -1.48 -6.81
C ILE A 22 -4.63 -0.77 -7.43
N ILE A 23 -3.44 -1.01 -6.91
CA ILE A 23 -2.25 -0.21 -7.26
C ILE A 23 -1.56 -0.74 -8.52
N LYS A 24 -1.38 -2.06 -8.61
CA LYS A 24 -0.70 -2.74 -9.70
C LYS A 24 -1.35 -2.45 -11.07
N PRO A 25 -2.68 -2.52 -11.25
CA PRO A 25 -3.30 -2.20 -12.54
C PRO A 25 -2.99 -0.77 -13.01
N GLU A 26 -2.85 0.17 -12.09
CA GLU A 26 -2.48 1.55 -12.42
C GLU A 26 -1.02 1.67 -12.88
N PHE A 27 -0.11 0.85 -12.35
CA PHE A 27 1.28 0.79 -12.80
C PHE A 27 1.48 -0.01 -14.08
N GLU A 28 0.68 -1.04 -14.34
CA GLU A 28 0.72 -1.84 -15.57
C GLU A 28 0.39 -1.00 -16.82
N LYS A 29 -0.29 0.14 -16.66
CA LYS A 29 -0.45 1.14 -17.73
C LYS A 29 0.87 1.76 -18.21
N LYS A 30 1.93 1.71 -17.39
CA LYS A 30 3.25 2.34 -17.64
C LYS A 30 4.41 1.36 -17.69
N TYR A 31 4.28 0.24 -16.99
CA TYR A 31 5.31 -0.79 -16.87
C TYR A 31 4.87 -2.05 -17.60
N HIS A 32 5.80 -2.73 -18.24
CA HIS A 32 5.53 -3.97 -18.97
C HIS A 32 5.37 -5.16 -18.02
N SER A 33 5.90 -5.04 -16.80
CA SER A 33 5.73 -6.02 -15.73
C SER A 33 5.77 -5.32 -14.39
N VAL A 34 4.80 -5.64 -13.54
CA VAL A 34 4.72 -5.20 -12.15
C VAL A 34 4.63 -6.44 -11.27
N GLN A 35 5.56 -6.58 -10.32
CA GLN A 35 5.62 -7.72 -9.40
C GLN A 35 5.53 -7.22 -7.96
N VAL A 36 4.72 -7.89 -7.14
CA VAL A 36 4.61 -7.59 -5.70
C VAL A 36 5.43 -8.60 -4.92
N TYR A 37 6.14 -8.14 -3.89
CA TYR A 37 7.01 -8.98 -3.06
C TYR A 37 6.84 -8.68 -1.58
N ARG A 38 6.37 -9.66 -0.80
CA ARG A 38 6.26 -9.57 0.66
C ARG A 38 7.63 -9.68 1.32
N TYR A 39 8.11 -8.59 1.93
CA TYR A 39 9.44 -8.54 2.54
C TYR A 39 9.44 -8.79 4.05
N ALA A 40 8.35 -8.54 4.80
CA ALA A 40 8.44 -8.51 6.27
C ALA A 40 8.78 -9.88 6.90
N ALA A 41 8.28 -10.96 6.27
CA ALA A 41 8.55 -12.35 6.64
C ALA A 41 9.93 -12.87 6.18
N GLN A 42 10.68 -12.07 5.41
CA GLN A 42 11.98 -12.46 4.87
C GLN A 42 13.11 -12.02 5.80
N THR A 43 14.24 -12.73 5.74
CA THR A 43 15.44 -12.33 6.46
C THR A 43 16.04 -11.08 5.81
N PRO A 44 16.72 -10.19 6.58
CA PRO A 44 17.38 -9.01 6.01
C PRO A 44 18.29 -9.32 4.83
N GLN A 45 19.02 -10.44 4.89
CA GLN A 45 19.91 -10.89 3.81
C GLN A 45 19.14 -11.24 2.53
N LYS A 46 17.99 -11.92 2.63
CA LYS A 46 17.15 -12.24 1.47
C LYS A 46 16.61 -10.97 0.82
N ILE A 47 16.13 -10.02 1.63
CA ILE A 47 15.63 -8.73 1.13
C ILE A 47 16.76 -7.98 0.42
N GLU A 48 17.95 -7.93 1.02
CA GLU A 48 19.12 -7.27 0.41
C GLU A 48 19.51 -7.90 -0.93
N ASN A 49 19.59 -9.23 -0.98
CA ASN A 49 19.95 -9.95 -2.21
C ASN A 49 18.90 -9.74 -3.31
N PHE A 50 17.61 -9.70 -2.94
CA PHE A 50 16.53 -9.42 -3.88
C PHE A 50 16.61 -7.99 -4.42
N ILE A 51 16.87 -6.99 -3.58
CA ILE A 51 17.06 -5.61 -4.05
C ILE A 51 18.28 -5.51 -4.97
N LYS A 52 19.38 -6.19 -4.65
CA LYS A 52 20.57 -6.23 -5.52
C LYS A 52 20.25 -6.84 -6.89
N SER A 53 19.45 -7.90 -6.95
CA SER A 53 19.06 -8.50 -8.23
C SER A 53 18.20 -7.55 -9.06
N ILE A 54 17.26 -6.84 -8.44
CA ILE A 54 16.44 -5.81 -9.12
C ILE A 54 17.33 -4.73 -9.72
N ILE A 55 18.30 -4.21 -8.95
CA ILE A 55 19.25 -3.19 -9.42
C ILE A 55 20.09 -3.72 -10.59
N ALA A 56 20.62 -4.94 -10.48
CA ALA A 56 21.41 -5.57 -11.55
C ALA A 56 20.59 -5.77 -12.84
N MET A 57 19.29 -6.05 -12.73
CA MET A 57 18.36 -6.13 -13.86
C MET A 57 17.99 -4.76 -14.44
N LYS A 58 18.47 -3.65 -13.86
CA LYS A 58 18.05 -2.28 -14.20
C LYS A 58 16.52 -2.09 -14.11
N ALA A 59 15.88 -2.80 -13.17
CA ALA A 59 14.45 -2.69 -12.92
C ALA A 59 14.14 -1.62 -11.86
N ASN A 60 12.94 -1.07 -11.90
CA ASN A 60 12.47 -0.12 -10.89
C ASN A 60 11.92 -0.87 -9.68
N TYR A 61 11.98 -0.25 -8.50
CA TYR A 61 11.30 -0.75 -7.32
C TYR A 61 10.84 0.37 -6.39
N MET A 62 9.88 0.04 -5.54
CA MET A 62 9.49 0.84 -4.38
C MET A 62 9.15 -0.08 -3.20
N ILE A 63 9.26 0.44 -1.99
CA ILE A 63 8.97 -0.25 -0.74
C ILE A 63 7.83 0.50 -0.06
N LEU A 64 6.71 -0.18 0.17
CA LEU A 64 5.56 0.34 0.91
C LEU A 64 5.64 -0.16 2.36
N THR A 65 5.47 0.75 3.31
CA THR A 65 5.51 0.47 4.75
C THR A 65 4.53 1.38 5.47
N ASP A 66 3.90 0.90 6.53
CA ASP A 66 3.08 1.73 7.40
C ASP A 66 3.96 2.63 8.28
N ILE A 67 3.42 3.77 8.73
CA ILE A 67 4.12 4.63 9.70
C ILE A 67 4.10 4.00 11.11
N ASP A 68 3.08 3.19 11.40
CA ASP A 68 2.78 2.63 12.72
C ASP A 68 2.82 3.71 13.82
N HIS A 69 3.57 3.46 14.88
CA HIS A 69 3.83 4.39 15.98
C HIS A 69 5.06 5.29 15.76
N SER A 70 5.61 5.34 14.54
CA SER A 70 6.78 6.19 14.28
C SER A 70 6.39 7.67 14.39
N PRO A 71 7.18 8.51 15.07
CA PRO A 71 6.84 9.92 15.27
C PRO A 71 6.82 10.73 13.97
N CYS A 72 7.54 10.27 12.94
CA CYS A 72 7.52 10.88 11.61
C CYS A 72 7.99 9.90 10.52
N VAL A 73 7.71 10.24 9.25
CA VAL A 73 8.14 9.50 8.05
C VAL A 73 9.65 9.28 8.03
N THR A 74 10.45 10.29 8.38
CA THR A 74 11.91 10.20 8.42
C THR A 74 12.38 9.17 9.44
N HIS A 75 11.75 9.13 10.62
CA HIS A 75 12.05 8.12 11.63
C HIS A 75 11.71 6.72 11.13
N ARG A 76 10.54 6.53 10.51
CA ARG A 76 10.13 5.22 9.95
C ARG A 76 11.13 4.71 8.92
N LYS A 77 11.57 5.57 7.98
CA LYS A 77 12.56 5.21 6.95
C LYS A 77 13.89 4.77 7.56
N LYS A 78 14.39 5.51 8.57
CA LYS A 78 15.61 5.14 9.30
C LYS A 78 15.47 3.80 10.00
N LEU A 79 14.34 3.58 10.68
CA LEU A 79 14.05 2.34 11.40
C LEU A 79 14.02 1.13 10.45
N LEU A 80 13.33 1.26 9.32
CA LEU A 80 13.23 0.20 8.31
C LEU A 80 14.62 -0.18 7.75
N LYS A 81 15.44 0.83 7.43
CA LYS A 81 16.82 0.62 6.97
C LYS A 81 17.71 -0.03 8.03
N ALA A 82 17.59 0.39 9.29
CA ALA A 82 18.40 -0.15 10.37
C ALA A 82 18.04 -1.61 10.71
N LYS A 83 16.73 -1.93 10.73
CA LYS A 83 16.24 -3.22 11.24
C LYS A 83 16.03 -4.29 10.17
N LYS A 84 15.61 -3.91 8.96
CA LYS A 84 15.15 -4.87 7.94
C LYS A 84 15.94 -4.77 6.64
N ILE A 85 16.19 -3.55 6.17
CA ILE A 85 16.81 -3.30 4.86
C ILE A 85 18.20 -2.70 5.07
N LYS A 86 19.15 -3.54 5.48
CA LYS A 86 20.54 -3.14 5.76
C LYS A 86 21.30 -2.60 4.53
N ASN A 87 20.68 -2.62 3.36
CA ASN A 87 21.26 -2.21 2.11
C ASN A 87 21.38 -0.69 2.02
N ARG A 88 22.61 -0.17 2.09
CA ARG A 88 22.94 1.26 1.94
C ARG A 88 22.55 1.84 0.58
N LEU A 89 22.32 1.00 -0.43
CA LEU A 89 21.91 1.41 -1.78
C LEU A 89 20.45 1.85 -1.86
N VAL A 90 19.63 1.55 -0.84
CA VAL A 90 18.21 1.95 -0.84
C VAL A 90 18.08 3.42 -0.50
N GLY A 91 17.80 4.25 -1.51
CA GLY A 91 17.46 5.66 -1.34
C GLY A 91 16.14 5.87 -0.59
N ASP A 92 16.01 6.99 0.12
CA ASP A 92 14.77 7.35 0.81
C ASP A 92 13.60 7.59 -0.15
N ASP A 93 13.89 7.90 -1.42
CA ASP A 93 12.90 8.05 -2.49
C ASP A 93 12.19 6.73 -2.83
N LYS A 94 12.84 5.59 -2.57
CA LYS A 94 12.28 4.26 -2.80
C LYS A 94 11.32 3.81 -1.70
N ILE A 95 11.40 4.42 -0.51
CA ILE A 95 10.55 4.06 0.63
C ILE A 95 9.35 5.01 0.69
N ILE A 96 8.17 4.44 0.48
CA ILE A 96 6.88 5.09 0.58
C ILE A 96 6.27 4.70 1.92
N VAL A 97 5.99 5.70 2.75
CA VAL A 97 5.36 5.49 4.05
C VAL A 97 3.88 5.83 3.92
N VAL A 98 3.01 4.87 4.22
CA VAL A 98 1.57 5.06 4.37
C VAL A 98 1.34 5.77 5.70
N ILE A 99 0.59 6.88 5.71
CA ILE A 99 0.31 7.62 6.94
C ILE A 99 -0.89 6.96 7.63
N LYS A 100 -0.72 6.67 8.93
CA LYS A 100 -1.44 5.67 9.70
C LYS A 100 -1.15 4.25 9.20
N GLU A 101 -2.07 3.62 8.48
CA GLU A 101 -1.97 2.20 8.14
C GLU A 101 -2.71 1.91 6.83
N ILE A 102 -2.40 0.79 6.18
CA ILE A 102 -3.02 0.39 4.91
C ILE A 102 -4.54 0.22 5.02
N GLU A 103 -5.09 -0.12 6.19
CA GLU A 103 -6.54 -0.22 6.44
C GLU A 103 -7.27 1.10 6.15
N SER A 104 -6.61 2.24 6.41
CA SER A 104 -7.14 3.56 6.06
C SER A 104 -7.37 3.69 4.55
N TRP A 105 -6.52 3.06 3.74
CA TRP A 105 -6.64 3.09 2.29
C TRP A 105 -7.78 2.21 1.82
N TYR A 106 -7.96 1.01 2.39
CA TYR A 106 -9.09 0.12 2.09
C TYR A 106 -10.43 0.86 2.21
N LEU A 107 -10.66 1.55 3.34
CA LEU A 107 -11.92 2.25 3.55
C LEU A 107 -12.06 3.51 2.68
N ALA A 108 -10.95 4.15 2.30
CA ALA A 108 -10.97 5.41 1.56
C ALA A 108 -11.73 5.32 0.23
N GLY A 109 -11.66 4.16 -0.45
CA GLY A 109 -12.26 3.97 -1.77
C GLY A 109 -13.76 3.72 -1.78
N LEU A 110 -14.41 3.67 -0.62
CA LEU A 110 -15.85 3.43 -0.52
C LEU A 110 -16.62 4.75 -0.55
N ASP A 111 -17.62 4.83 -1.43
CA ASP A 111 -18.62 5.90 -1.37
C ASP A 111 -19.77 5.52 -0.42
N GLN A 112 -20.72 6.45 -0.23
CA GLN A 112 -21.86 6.24 0.67
C GLN A 112 -22.73 5.04 0.27
N ALA A 113 -22.83 4.76 -1.03
CA ALA A 113 -23.59 3.61 -1.51
C ALA A 113 -22.89 2.29 -1.17
N ALA A 114 -21.56 2.23 -1.35
CA ALA A 114 -20.75 1.08 -0.99
C ALA A 114 -20.72 0.85 0.53
N LEU A 115 -20.57 1.90 1.34
CA LEU A 115 -20.65 1.82 2.81
C LEU A 115 -21.98 1.20 3.25
N LYS A 116 -23.10 1.70 2.71
CA LYS A 116 -24.44 1.16 3.00
C LYS A 116 -24.58 -0.30 2.56
N LYS A 117 -24.14 -0.65 1.36
CA LYS A 117 -24.16 -2.04 0.84
C LYS A 117 -23.37 -2.98 1.75
N LEU A 118 -22.19 -2.54 2.19
CA LEU A 118 -21.30 -3.32 3.03
C LEU A 118 -21.73 -3.35 4.51
N GLY A 119 -22.73 -2.54 4.90
CA GLY A 119 -23.21 -2.44 6.28
C GLY A 119 -22.21 -1.74 7.20
N ILE A 120 -21.37 -0.86 6.65
CA ILE A 120 -20.33 -0.15 7.37
C ILE A 120 -20.91 1.18 7.87
N SER A 121 -20.89 1.38 9.19
CA SER A 121 -21.22 2.67 9.80
C SER A 121 -19.93 3.43 10.10
N TYR A 122 -19.55 4.36 9.22
CA TYR A 122 -18.38 5.21 9.40
C TYR A 122 -18.77 6.67 9.17
N HIS A 123 -18.48 7.53 10.15
CA HIS A 123 -19.02 8.90 10.20
C HIS A 123 -17.93 10.00 10.14
N ASP A 124 -16.66 9.62 10.14
CA ASP A 124 -15.58 10.61 10.10
C ASP A 124 -15.44 11.21 8.69
N LYS A 125 -14.94 12.45 8.65
CA LYS A 125 -14.63 13.16 7.40
C LYS A 125 -13.29 12.66 6.84
N GLY A 126 -13.33 11.52 6.16
CA GLY A 126 -12.17 10.86 5.56
C GLY A 126 -11.53 9.82 6.47
N THR A 127 -10.48 9.15 6.00
CA THR A 127 -9.90 7.96 6.65
C THR A 127 -8.47 8.16 7.15
N ASP A 128 -7.90 9.35 7.05
CA ASP A 128 -6.49 9.64 7.40
C ASP A 128 -6.10 9.23 8.83
N THR A 129 -7.07 9.16 9.75
CA THR A 129 -6.85 8.80 11.16
C THR A 129 -7.31 7.40 11.53
N LEU A 130 -7.90 6.66 10.58
CA LEU A 130 -8.43 5.32 10.80
C LEU A 130 -7.29 4.38 11.20
N THR A 131 -7.44 3.70 12.34
CA THR A 131 -6.53 2.63 12.79
C THR A 131 -7.08 1.25 12.44
N LYS A 132 -6.23 0.23 12.52
CA LYS A 132 -6.56 -1.19 12.35
C LYS A 132 -7.64 -1.63 13.33
N GLU A 133 -7.57 -1.20 14.59
CA GLU A 133 -8.60 -1.54 15.58
C GLU A 133 -9.94 -0.86 15.28
N GLN A 134 -9.92 0.36 14.72
CA GLN A 134 -11.15 1.00 14.24
C GLN A 134 -11.71 0.27 13.02
N PHE A 135 -10.85 -0.12 12.07
CA PHE A 135 -11.23 -0.87 10.89
C PHE A 135 -11.83 -2.25 11.24
N ASP A 136 -11.21 -2.98 12.15
CA ASP A 136 -11.66 -4.32 12.56
C ASP A 136 -13.03 -4.26 13.25
N ARG A 137 -13.36 -3.17 13.94
CA ARG A 137 -14.70 -2.93 14.51
C ARG A 137 -15.79 -2.67 13.46
N LEU A 138 -15.42 -2.34 12.22
CA LEU A 138 -16.38 -2.18 11.12
C LEU A 138 -16.81 -3.51 10.50
N ILE A 139 -16.11 -4.60 10.83
CA ILE A 139 -16.42 -5.94 10.30
C ILE A 139 -17.74 -6.39 10.91
N SER A 140 -18.78 -6.40 10.08
CA SER A 140 -20.09 -6.93 10.45
C SER A 140 -20.06 -8.45 10.60
N ALA A 141 -20.90 -8.99 11.50
CA ALA A 141 -21.04 -10.43 11.73
C ALA A 141 -21.49 -11.23 10.49
N LYS A 142 -21.94 -10.57 9.41
CA LYS A 142 -22.30 -11.22 8.15
C LYS A 142 -21.09 -11.73 7.36
N TYR A 143 -19.88 -11.22 7.62
CA TYR A 143 -18.67 -11.65 6.93
C TYR A 143 -18.04 -12.83 7.66
N VAL A 144 -17.58 -13.82 6.89
CA VAL A 144 -16.99 -15.05 7.44
C VAL A 144 -15.63 -14.78 8.06
N SER A 145 -14.91 -13.78 7.55
CA SER A 145 -13.60 -13.39 8.05
C SER A 145 -13.25 -11.94 7.69
N ARG A 146 -12.17 -11.44 8.28
CA ARG A 146 -11.56 -10.16 7.87
C ARG A 146 -11.15 -10.15 6.40
N ILE A 147 -10.66 -11.28 5.89
CA ILE A 147 -10.24 -11.41 4.49
C ILE A 147 -11.44 -11.27 3.56
N ASP A 148 -12.54 -11.93 3.88
CA ASP A 148 -13.82 -11.86 3.15
C ASP A 148 -14.34 -10.42 3.09
N PHE A 149 -14.38 -9.73 4.24
CA PHE A 149 -14.72 -8.31 4.30
C PHE A 149 -13.83 -7.43 3.43
N MET A 150 -12.52 -7.65 3.45
CA MET A 150 -11.57 -6.88 2.66
C MET A 150 -11.71 -7.12 1.16
N GLN A 151 -12.05 -8.35 0.73
CA GLN A 151 -12.32 -8.64 -0.68
C GLN A 151 -13.55 -7.86 -1.17
N GLU A 152 -14.62 -7.86 -0.39
CA GLU A 152 -15.83 -7.10 -0.67
C GLU A 152 -15.58 -5.59 -0.74
N ILE A 153 -14.71 -5.04 0.12
CA ILE A 153 -14.25 -3.65 0.01
C ILE A 153 -13.55 -3.42 -1.34
N LEU A 154 -12.62 -4.30 -1.72
CA LEU A 154 -11.85 -4.15 -2.96
C LEU A 154 -12.73 -4.24 -4.22
N GLU A 155 -13.80 -5.02 -4.19
CA GLU A 155 -14.77 -5.11 -5.28
C GLU A 155 -15.59 -3.84 -5.48
N ASN A 156 -15.82 -3.08 -4.41
CA ASN A 156 -16.58 -1.83 -4.45
C ASN A 156 -15.66 -0.59 -4.42
N PHE A 157 -14.35 -0.78 -4.56
CA PHE A 157 -13.35 0.25 -4.40
C PHE A 157 -13.31 1.21 -5.60
N ARG A 158 -13.29 2.52 -5.33
CA ARG A 158 -13.14 3.58 -6.34
C ARG A 158 -11.91 4.43 -6.09
N LEU A 159 -11.03 4.47 -7.09
CA LEU A 159 -9.74 5.20 -7.01
C LEU A 159 -9.93 6.70 -6.74
N GLU A 160 -10.88 7.34 -7.43
CA GLU A 160 -11.16 8.77 -7.26
C GLU A 160 -11.75 9.08 -5.89
N THR A 161 -12.62 8.21 -5.37
CA THR A 161 -13.15 8.31 -4.01
C THR A 161 -12.02 8.21 -2.97
N ALA A 162 -11.10 7.26 -3.14
CA ALA A 162 -9.94 7.12 -2.26
C ALA A 162 -9.02 8.36 -2.24
N LYS A 163 -8.80 8.97 -3.42
CA LYS A 163 -8.03 10.23 -3.52
C LYS A 163 -8.71 11.40 -2.81
N GLN A 164 -10.03 11.40 -2.68
CA GLN A 164 -10.77 12.44 -1.97
C GLN A 164 -10.76 12.19 -0.46
N ASN A 165 -10.86 10.94 -0.04
CA ASN A 165 -11.07 10.54 1.35
C ASN A 165 -9.79 10.30 2.15
N ASN A 166 -8.64 10.13 1.50
CA ASN A 166 -7.36 9.90 2.19
C ASN A 166 -6.21 10.69 1.54
N LYS A 167 -5.60 11.59 2.31
CA LYS A 167 -4.53 12.48 1.85
C LYS A 167 -3.26 11.71 1.53
N SER A 168 -2.95 10.65 2.29
CA SER A 168 -1.75 9.85 2.06
C SER A 168 -1.89 8.98 0.80
N PHE A 169 -3.06 8.42 0.54
CA PHE A 169 -3.39 7.73 -0.72
C PHE A 169 -3.30 8.69 -1.90
N LYS A 170 -3.94 9.87 -1.79
CA LYS A 170 -3.86 10.93 -2.82
C LYS A 170 -2.41 11.32 -3.12
N TYR A 171 -1.60 11.52 -2.08
CA TYR A 171 -0.19 11.84 -2.22
C TYR A 171 0.58 10.73 -2.93
N PHE A 172 0.34 9.47 -2.55
CA PHE A 172 0.96 8.31 -3.18
C PHE A 172 0.65 8.24 -4.67
N ILE A 173 -0.63 8.26 -5.05
CA ILE A 173 -1.05 8.18 -6.44
C ILE A 173 -0.47 9.36 -7.25
N ARG A 174 -0.58 10.59 -6.74
CA ARG A 174 -0.05 11.78 -7.45
C ARG A 174 1.45 11.72 -7.68
N LYS A 175 2.21 11.22 -6.69
CA LYS A 175 3.67 11.19 -6.76
C LYS A 175 4.20 10.04 -7.61
N GLN A 176 3.57 8.87 -7.52
CA GLN A 176 4.09 7.64 -8.11
C GLN A 176 3.43 7.28 -9.45
N ILE A 177 2.21 7.77 -9.66
CA ILE A 177 1.41 7.56 -10.87
C ILE A 177 1.09 8.94 -11.47
N PRO A 178 2.08 9.63 -12.08
CA PRO A 178 1.77 10.83 -12.85
C PRO A 178 0.81 10.46 -13.97
N SER A 179 -0.23 11.28 -14.17
CA SER A 179 -1.09 11.20 -15.34
C SER A 179 -0.23 11.12 -16.60
N ALA A 180 -0.65 10.29 -17.56
CA ALA A 180 -0.08 10.32 -18.90
C ALA A 180 -0.03 11.79 -19.35
N ALA A 181 1.18 12.28 -19.64
CA ALA A 181 1.36 13.53 -20.35
C ALA A 181 0.86 13.37 -21.78
#